data_AF-A0A8R2GBQ1-F1
#
_entry.id   AF-A0A8R2GBQ1-F1
#
_cell.length_a   1.000
_cell.length_b   1.000
_cell.length_c   1.000
_cell.angle_alpha   90.00
_cell.angle_beta   90.00
_cell.angle_gamma   90.00
#
_symmetry.space_group_name_H-M   'P 1'
#
loop_
_entity.id
_entity.type
_entity.pdbx_description
1 polymer ?
#
loop_
_entity_poly.entity_id
_entity_poly.type
_entity_poly.pdbx_seq_one_letter_code
_entity_poly.pdbx_strand_id
1 'polypeptide(L)' 'MEISKAMAPMTKEEWEKKQSIIRRVLDEETGRYRLIKGDGEVLEEIVSKERHKEINRQATQADGALFQAQTLHK' A
#
# COMPACT_ATOMS: atom_id res chain seq x y z
N MET A 1 -21.70 -10.40 -33.13
CA MET A 1 -20.29 -9.97 -33.13
C MET A 1 -19.88 -9.16 -31.89
N GLU A 2 -20.81 -8.75 -31.02
CA GLU A 2 -20.46 -7.94 -29.83
C GLU A 2 -20.00 -8.76 -28.61
N ILE A 3 -20.55 -9.96 -28.40
CA ILE A 3 -20.23 -10.80 -27.22
C ILE A 3 -18.79 -11.32 -27.24
N SER A 4 -18.22 -11.56 -28.42
CA SER A 4 -16.88 -12.13 -28.59
C SER A 4 -15.74 -11.19 -28.18
N LYS A 5 -15.96 -9.87 -28.15
CA LYS A 5 -14.96 -8.90 -27.70
C LYS A 5 -14.91 -8.78 -26.16
N ALA A 6 -16.03 -9.03 -25.47
CA ALA A 6 -16.11 -8.91 -24.01
C ALA A 6 -15.39 -10.05 -23.26
N MET A 7 -15.25 -11.23 -23.88
CA MET A 7 -14.51 -12.37 -23.32
C MET A 7 -13.12 -12.55 -23.96
N ALA A 8 -12.72 -11.65 -24.86
CA ALA A 8 -11.38 -11.69 -25.42
C ALA A 8 -10.37 -11.33 -24.32
N PRO A 9 -9.24 -12.04 -24.22
CA PRO A 9 -8.16 -11.65 -23.33
C PRO A 9 -7.65 -10.26 -23.72
N MET A 10 -7.20 -9.49 -22.73
CA MET A 10 -6.64 -8.17 -22.99
C MET A 10 -5.42 -8.25 -23.90
N THR A 11 -5.24 -7.22 -24.72
CA THR A 11 -4.03 -7.05 -25.53
C THR A 11 -2.84 -6.66 -24.65
N LYS A 12 -1.62 -6.87 -25.17
CA LYS A 12 -0.39 -6.44 -24.50
C LYS A 12 -0.40 -4.94 -24.20
N GLU A 13 -0.82 -4.12 -25.16
CA GLU A 13 -0.88 -2.66 -25.02
C GLU A 13 -1.85 -2.22 -23.91
N GLU A 14 -3.03 -2.85 -23.83
CA GLU A 14 -3.99 -2.61 -22.75
C GLU A 14 -3.42 -3.03 -21.38
N TRP A 15 -2.68 -4.14 -21.33
CA TRP A 15 -2.04 -4.60 -20.10
C TRP A 15 -0.95 -3.63 -19.65
N GLU A 16 -0.07 -3.19 -20.55
CA GLU A 16 0.99 -2.23 -20.24
C GLU A 16 0.40 -0.89 -19.77
N LYS A 17 -0.66 -0.42 -20.45
CA LYS A 17 -1.40 0.78 -20.04
C LYS A 17 -1.97 0.62 -18.63
N LYS A 18 -2.60 -0.51 -18.32
CA LYS A 18 -3.14 -0.81 -16.98
C LYS A 18 -2.03 -0.84 -15.93
N GLN A 19 -0.89 -1.49 -16.22
CA GLN A 19 0.23 -1.62 -15.29
C GLN A 19 1.01 -0.32 -15.07
N SER A 20 0.96 0.62 -16.00
CA SER A 20 1.62 1.93 -15.86
C SER A 20 0.97 2.88 -14.84
N ILE A 21 -0.25 2.57 -14.39
CA ILE A 21 -1.00 3.45 -13.48
C ILE A 21 -0.49 3.28 -12.05
N ILE A 22 -0.12 4.40 -11.42
CA ILE A 22 0.25 4.48 -10.00
C ILE A 22 -0.78 5.33 -9.27
N ARG A 23 -1.30 4.84 -8.15
CA ARG A 23 -2.31 5.51 -7.33
C ARG A 23 -1.96 5.44 -5.84
N ARG A 24 -2.30 6.49 -5.09
CA ARG A 24 -2.26 6.46 -3.62
C ARG A 24 -3.60 5.93 -3.11
N VAL A 25 -3.56 4.88 -2.31
CA VAL A 25 -4.76 4.23 -1.76
C VAL A 25 -4.63 4.20 -0.24
N LEU A 26 -5.71 4.54 0.46
CA LEU A 26 -5.80 4.38 1.90
C LEU A 26 -5.94 2.89 2.23
N ASP A 27 -5.05 2.38 3.07
CA ASP A 27 -5.16 1.07 3.70
C ASP A 27 -6.01 1.20 4.97
N GLU A 28 -7.20 0.60 4.95
CA GLU A 28 -8.18 0.68 6.05
C GLU A 28 -7.70 -0.02 7.33
N GLU A 29 -6.84 -1.04 7.21
CA GLU A 29 -6.34 -1.79 8.36
C GLU A 29 -5.32 -0.98 9.16
N THR A 30 -4.42 -0.29 8.47
CA THR A 30 -3.31 0.44 9.11
C THR A 30 -3.52 1.96 9.15
N GLY A 31 -4.50 2.48 8.41
CA GLY A 31 -4.75 3.91 8.24
C GLY A 31 -3.69 4.65 7.42
N ARG A 32 -2.81 3.94 6.71
CA ARG A 32 -1.71 4.53 5.93
C ARG A 32 -2.06 4.62 4.45
N TYR A 33 -1.51 5.62 3.77
CA TYR A 33 -1.55 5.67 2.31
C TYR A 33 -0.42 4.83 1.70
N ARG A 34 -0.77 3.94 0.79
CA ARG A 34 0.16 3.10 0.02
C ARG A 34 0.19 3.54 -1.44
N LEU A 35 1.36 3.51 -2.07
CA LEU A 35 1.47 3.63 -3.53
C LEU A 35 1.20 2.26 -4.15
N ILE A 36 0.18 2.17 -4.99
CA ILE A 36 -0.24 0.95 -5.67
C ILE A 36 -0.04 1.13 -7.17
N LYS A 37 0.67 0.18 -7.79
CA LYS A 37 0.87 0.10 -9.23
C LYS A 37 0.01 -0.99 -9.83
N GLY A 38 -0.55 -0.69 -11.01
CA GLY A 38 -1.33 -1.64 -11.79
C GLY A 38 -2.45 -2.27 -10.98
N ASP A 39 -2.39 -3.58 -10.79
CA ASP A 39 -3.45 -4.36 -10.17
C ASP A 39 -3.31 -4.56 -8.66
N GLY A 40 -2.22 -4.10 -8.04
CA GLY A 40 -2.05 -4.27 -6.59
C GLY A 40 -0.61 -4.29 -6.10
N GLU A 41 0.38 -4.09 -6.96
CA GLU A 41 1.78 -4.04 -6.52
C GLU A 41 1.98 -2.85 -5.59
N VAL A 42 2.43 -3.10 -4.36
CA VAL A 42 2.76 -2.05 -3.40
C VAL A 42 4.16 -1.54 -3.70
N LEU A 43 4.29 -0.25 -3.94
CA LEU A 43 5.57 0.40 -4.20
C LEU A 43 6.15 1.07 -2.95
N GLU A 44 7.47 1.08 -2.86
CA GLU A 44 8.20 1.91 -1.92
C GLU A 44 8.19 3.38 -2.37
N GLU A 45 8.07 4.28 -1.39
CA GLU A 45 8.09 5.73 -1.62
C GLU A 45 9.31 6.35 -0.95
N ILE A 46 10.12 7.08 -1.72
CA ILE A 46 11.11 7.99 -1.13
C ILE A 46 10.34 9.20 -0.59
N VAL A 47 10.38 9.38 0.73
CA VAL A 47 9.67 10.45 1.44
C VAL A 47 10.63 11.48 2.02
N SER A 48 10.11 12.65 2.40
CA SER A 48 10.88 13.63 3.17
C SER A 48 11.28 13.07 4.54
N LYS A 49 12.31 13.68 5.14
CA LYS A 49 12.79 13.32 6.48
C LYS A 49 11.69 13.46 7.53
N GLU A 50 10.88 14.50 7.43
CA GLU A 50 9.77 14.80 8.34
C GLU A 50 8.69 13.71 8.23
N ARG A 51 8.32 13.32 7.01
CA ARG A 51 7.34 12.26 6.76
C ARG A 51 7.85 10.90 7.22
N HIS A 52 9.12 10.61 6.99
CA HIS A 52 9.75 9.38 7.49
C HIS A 52 9.66 9.28 9.03
N LYS A 53 9.94 10.37 9.75
CA LYS A 53 9.80 10.42 11.22
C LYS A 53 8.37 10.16 11.67
N GLU A 54 7.39 10.74 10.98
CA GLU A 54 5.97 10.55 11.29
C GLU A 54 5.53 9.10 11.11
N ILE A 55 5.93 8.46 10.00
CA ILE A 55 5.65 7.04 9.72
C ILE A 55 6.22 6.16 10.82
N ASN A 56 7.49 6.38 11.21
CA ASN A 56 8.13 5.62 12.28
C ASN A 56 7.41 5.80 13.61
N ARG A 57 7.06 7.04 13.97
CA ARG A 57 6.31 7.31 15.21
C ARG A 57 4.96 6.58 15.24
N GLN A 58 4.24 6.55 14.12
CA GLN A 58 2.97 5.83 14.02
C GLN A 58 3.18 4.31 14.10
N ALA A 59 4.26 3.79 13.50
CA ALA A 59 4.56 2.36 13.50
C ALA A 59 4.89 1.80 14.88
N THR A 60 5.59 2.58 15.71
CA THR A 60 6.06 2.13 17.02
C THR A 60 5.17 2.59 18.18
N GLN A 61 4.00 3.15 17.89
CA GLN A 61 3.11 3.71 18.92
C GLN A 61 2.67 2.66 19.96
N ALA A 62 2.47 1.41 19.55
CA ALA A 62 2.05 0.33 20.44
C ALA A 62 3.20 -0.32 21.21
N ASP A 63 4.45 -0.14 20.76
CA ASP A 63 5.61 -0.87 21.29
C ASP A 63 5.86 -0.55 22.76
N GLY A 64 5.74 0.72 23.15
CA GLY A 64 5.95 1.17 24.53
C GLY A 64 4.92 0.59 25.50
N ALA A 65 3.66 0.52 25.09
CA ALA A 65 2.58 -0.05 25.89
C ALA A 65 2.74 -1.57 26.03
N LEU A 66 3.10 -2.25 24.94
CA LEU A 66 3.34 -3.69 24.94
C LEU A 66 4.53 -4.06 25.85
N PHE A 67 5.62 -3.31 25.75
CA PHE A 67 6.81 -3.51 26.58
C PHE A 67 6.50 -3.35 28.09
N GLN A 68 5.74 -2.32 28.46
CA GLN A 68 5.34 -2.09 29.85
C GLN A 68 4.47 -3.23 30.39
N ALA A 69 3.46 -3.67 29.63
CA ALA A 69 2.59 -4.77 30.01
C ALA A 69 3.37 -6.08 30.25
N GLN A 70 4.36 -6.38 29.40
CA GLN A 70 5.18 -7.60 29.50
C GLN A 70 6.23 -7.54 30.62
N THR A 71 6.70 -6.35 30.99
CA THR A 71 7.79 -6.20 31.97
C THR A 71 7.28 -6.03 33.40
N LEU A 72 6.14 -5.37 33.60
CA LEU A 72 5.55 -5.12 34.93
C LEU A 72 4.80 -6.32 35.53
N HIS A 73 4.59 -7.39 34.76
CA HIS A 73 3.91 -8.62 35.21
C HIS A 73 4.87 -9.79 35.49
N LYS A 74 6.17 -9.51 35.63
CA LYS A 74 7.15 -10.43 36.22
C LYS A 74 7.45 -10.02 37.65
#